data_AF-A0A7Y5VJW5-F1
#
_entry.id   AF-A0A7Y5VJW5-F1
#
_cell.length_a   1.000
_cell.length_b   1.000
_cell.length_c   1.000
_cell.angle_alpha   90.00
_cell.angle_beta   90.00
_cell.angle_gamma   90.00
#
_symmetry.space_group_name_H-M   'P 1'
#
loop_
_entity.id
_entity.type
_entity.pdbx_description
1 polymer ?
#
loop_
_entity_poly.entity_id
_entity_poly.type
_entity_poly.pdbx_seq_one_letter_code
_entity_poly.pdbx_strand_id
1 'polypeptide(L)'
;MSWSLAELASRLYVTPERAHEILRDLMRLQLVQAMEGTQIRFGYLARSSEQDALMHEVDSIYRKDLVRVSNMIHSKESSPVREFARAFRFRKDPDK
;
A
#
# COMPACT_ATOMS: atom_id res chain seq x y z
N MET A 1 -7.02 -16.49 -5.69
CA MET A 1 -6.11 -17.35 -4.90
C MET A 1 -6.09 -16.84 -3.47
N SER A 2 -5.98 -17.71 -2.46
CA SER A 2 -5.95 -17.33 -1.04
C SER A 2 -4.81 -18.04 -0.30
N TRP A 3 -4.27 -17.38 0.73
CA TRP A 3 -3.06 -17.80 1.44
C TRP A 3 -3.22 -17.70 2.95
N SER A 4 -2.50 -18.52 3.70
CA SER A 4 -2.35 -18.37 5.14
C SER A 4 -1.44 -17.20 5.52
N LEU A 5 -1.50 -16.77 6.78
CA LEU A 5 -0.61 -15.73 7.31
C LEU A 5 0.88 -16.09 7.15
N ALA A 6 1.24 -17.33 7.47
CA ALA A 6 2.62 -17.81 7.39
C ALA A 6 3.15 -17.80 5.94
N GLU A 7 2.31 -18.23 5.00
CA GLU A 7 2.61 -18.17 3.57
C GLU A 7 2.82 -16.74 3.05
N LEU A 8 2.03 -15.78 3.53
CA LEU A 8 2.18 -14.37 3.17
C LEU A 8 3.42 -13.76 3.79
N ALA A 9 3.71 -14.04 5.07
CA ALA A 9 4.93 -13.58 5.72
C ALA A 9 6.18 -14.03 4.96
N SER A 10 6.22 -15.31 4.56
CA SER A 10 7.30 -15.86 3.75
C SER A 10 7.43 -15.20 2.38
N ARG A 11 6.31 -15.02 1.65
CA ARG A 11 6.31 -14.40 0.31
C ARG A 11 6.63 -12.90 0.32
N LEU A 12 6.28 -12.21 1.41
CA LEU A 12 6.56 -10.79 1.61
C LEU A 12 7.92 -10.54 2.26
N TYR A 13 8.67 -11.59 2.62
CA TYR A 13 9.95 -11.52 3.31
C TYR A 13 9.91 -10.68 4.60
N VAL A 14 8.83 -10.84 5.38
CA VAL A 14 8.63 -10.17 6.68
C VAL A 14 8.29 -11.19 7.76
N THR A 15 8.31 -10.77 9.03
CA THR A 15 7.87 -11.62 10.13
C THR A 15 6.33 -11.81 10.11
N PRO A 16 5.80 -12.88 10.71
CA PRO A 16 4.35 -13.10 10.80
C PRO A 16 3.60 -11.94 11.47
N GLU A 17 4.19 -11.30 12.47
CA GLU A 17 3.62 -10.16 13.19
C GLU A 17 3.47 -8.97 12.23
N ARG A 18 4.52 -8.68 11.46
CA ARG A 18 4.50 -7.60 10.47
C ARG A 18 3.53 -7.91 9.32
N ALA A 19 3.47 -9.15 8.86
CA ALA A 19 2.49 -9.58 7.87
C ALA A 19 1.06 -9.39 8.37
N HIS A 20 0.81 -9.69 9.65
CA HIS A 20 -0.50 -9.51 10.27
C HIS A 20 -0.90 -8.03 10.32
N GLU A 21 0.01 -7.12 10.68
CA GLU A 21 -0.23 -5.68 10.62
C GLU A 21 -0.61 -5.20 9.23
N ILE A 22 0.17 -5.60 8.21
CA ILE A 22 -0.09 -5.26 6.81
C ILE A 22 -1.48 -5.76 6.40
N LEU A 23 -1.83 -7.00 6.74
CA LEU A 23 -3.14 -7.57 6.40
C LEU A 23 -4.29 -6.84 7.07
N ARG A 24 -4.15 -6.44 8.35
CA ARG A 24 -5.17 -5.62 9.03
C ARG A 24 -5.40 -4.31 8.30
N ASP A 25 -4.33 -3.64 7.87
CA ASP A 25 -4.44 -2.39 7.10
C ASP A 25 -5.10 -2.60 5.73
N LEU A 26 -4.72 -3.66 5.01
CA LEU A 26 -5.30 -3.99 3.71
C LEU A 26 -6.78 -4.39 3.80
N MET A 27 -7.18 -5.07 4.86
CA MET A 27 -8.58 -5.37 5.14
C MET A 27 -9.39 -4.11 5.42
N ARG A 28 -8.84 -3.17 6.22
CA ARG A 28 -9.46 -1.86 6.48
C ARG A 28 -9.63 -1.05 5.20
N LEU A 29 -8.70 -1.16 4.27
CA LEU A 29 -8.76 -0.50 2.94
C LEU A 29 -9.66 -1.24 1.93
N GLN A 30 -10.25 -2.37 2.31
CA GLN A 30 -11.03 -3.24 1.43
C GLN A 30 -10.26 -3.67 0.18
N LEU A 31 -9.00 -4.07 0.37
CA LEU A 31 -8.12 -4.64 -0.67
C LEU A 31 -7.89 -6.15 -0.46
N VAL A 32 -8.12 -6.62 0.76
CA VAL A 32 -7.98 -8.03 1.16
C VAL A 32 -9.19 -8.41 1.99
N GLN A 33 -9.62 -9.66 1.87
CA GLN A 33 -10.64 -10.26 2.72
C GLN A 33 -10.09 -11.52 3.41
N ALA A 34 -10.48 -11.70 4.66
CA ALA A 34 -10.30 -12.96 5.38
C ALA A 34 -11.45 -13.92 5.02
N MET A 35 -11.09 -15.14 4.63
CA MET A 35 -12.00 -16.23 4.32
C MET A 35 -11.98 -17.20 5.50
N GLU A 36 -13.11 -17.34 6.17
CA GLU A 36 -13.28 -18.27 7.27
C GLU A 36 -13.48 -19.70 6.76
N GLY A 37 -12.97 -20.67 7.50
CA GLY A 37 -12.98 -22.10 7.18
C GLY A 37 -12.24 -22.87 8.27
N THR A 38 -11.70 -24.06 7.94
CA THR A 38 -10.85 -24.83 8.87
C THR A 38 -9.59 -24.07 9.30
N GLN A 39 -9.09 -23.18 8.44
CA GLN A 39 -8.02 -22.24 8.73
C GLN A 39 -8.32 -20.90 8.06
N ILE A 40 -8.01 -19.80 8.74
CA ILE A 40 -8.16 -18.45 8.17
C ILE A 40 -7.21 -18.29 7.00
N ARG A 41 -7.76 -17.88 5.86
CA ARG A 41 -7.00 -17.53 4.65
C ARG A 41 -7.31 -16.10 4.22
N PHE A 42 -6.37 -15.47 3.56
CA PHE A 42 -6.47 -14.11 3.05
C PHE A 42 -6.41 -14.12 1.54
N GLY A 43 -7.30 -13.39 0.89
CA GLY A 43 -7.33 -13.25 -0.56
C GLY A 43 -7.60 -11.81 -0.97
N TYR A 44 -7.27 -11.50 -2.22
CA TYR A 44 -7.60 -10.21 -2.83
C TYR A 44 -9.12 -10.00 -2.82
N LEU A 45 -9.53 -8.78 -2.47
CA LEU A 45 -10.91 -8.31 -2.54
C LEU A 45 -10.96 -7.08 -3.45
N ALA A 46 -11.82 -7.13 -4.46
CA ALA A 46 -12.26 -5.97 -5.20
C ALA A 46 -13.62 -5.50 -4.68
N ARG A 47 -13.70 -4.28 -4.17
CA ARG A 47 -14.95 -3.68 -3.67
C ARG A 47 -15.84 -3.14 -4.81
N SER A 48 -15.23 -2.89 -5.98
CA SER A 48 -15.94 -2.43 -7.19
C SER A 48 -15.17 -2.82 -8.46
N SER A 49 -15.87 -2.83 -9.59
CA SER A 49 -15.28 -3.08 -10.92
C SER A 49 -14.18 -2.09 -11.28
N GLU A 50 -14.33 -0.83 -10.88
CA GLU A 50 -13.36 0.23 -11.17
C GLU A 50 -12.07 0.02 -10.37
N GLN A 51 -12.19 -0.41 -9.11
CA GLN A 51 -11.03 -0.74 -8.29
C GLN A 51 -10.30 -1.98 -8.83
N ASP A 52 -11.05 -2.98 -9.27
CA ASP A 52 -10.51 -4.20 -9.88
C ASP A 52 -9.70 -3.89 -11.14
N ALA A 53 -10.30 -3.11 -12.05
CA ALA A 53 -9.65 -2.65 -13.28
C ALA A 53 -8.37 -1.86 -12.98
N LEU A 54 -8.42 -0.93 -12.02
CA LEU A 54 -7.24 -0.16 -11.62
C LEU A 54 -6.14 -1.06 -11.03
N MET A 55 -6.49 -2.05 -10.21
CA MET A 55 -5.51 -2.98 -9.66
C MET A 55 -4.87 -3.85 -10.75
N HIS A 56 -5.65 -4.27 -11.74
CA HIS A 56 -5.15 -4.98 -12.91
C HIS A 56 -4.20 -4.11 -13.77
N GLU A 57 -4.50 -2.84 -13.95
CA GLU A 57 -3.57 -1.90 -14.60
C GLU A 57 -2.27 -1.76 -13.82
N VAL A 58 -2.35 -1.62 -12.49
CA VAL A 58 -1.17 -1.55 -11.62
C VAL A 58 -0.32 -2.82 -11.75
N ASP A 59 -0.90 -4.02 -11.66
CA ASP A 59 -0.16 -5.29 -11.83
C ASP A 59 0.51 -5.38 -13.22
N SER A 60 -0.23 -5.01 -14.28
CA SER A 60 0.27 -4.99 -15.66
C SER A 60 1.46 -4.03 -15.83
N ILE A 61 1.39 -2.83 -15.26
CA ILE A 61 2.47 -1.84 -15.34
C ILE A 61 3.64 -2.25 -14.44
N TYR A 62 3.39 -2.76 -13.24
CA TYR A 62 4.45 -3.19 -12.30
C TYR A 62 5.31 -4.31 -12.90
N ARG A 63 4.69 -5.24 -13.65
CA ARG A 63 5.40 -6.30 -14.38
C ARG A 63 6.23 -5.78 -15.56
N LYS A 64 5.78 -4.70 -16.21
CA LYS A 64 6.44 -4.12 -17.40
C LYS A 64 7.54 -3.11 -17.04
N ASP A 65 7.37 -2.36 -15.96
CA ASP A 65 8.24 -1.24 -15.60
C ASP A 65 8.45 -1.12 -14.07
N LEU A 66 8.90 -2.22 -13.46
CA LEU A 66 9.12 -2.35 -12.01
C LEU A 66 9.96 -1.21 -11.44
N VAL A 67 11.05 -0.85 -12.13
CA VAL A 67 12.01 0.16 -11.65
C VAL A 67 11.36 1.54 -11.61
N ARG A 68 10.67 1.96 -12.68
CA ARG A 68 10.00 3.26 -12.70
C ARG A 68 8.89 3.34 -11.66
N VAL A 69 8.06 2.30 -11.55
CA VAL A 69 6.93 2.32 -10.62
C VAL A 69 7.40 2.30 -9.17
N SER A 70 8.42 1.49 -8.83
CA SER A 70 9.03 1.50 -7.50
C SER A 70 9.60 2.88 -7.15
N ASN A 71 10.33 3.50 -8.08
CA ASN A 71 10.83 4.87 -7.89
C ASN A 71 9.70 5.88 -7.69
N MET A 72 8.58 5.77 -8.42
CA MET A 72 7.42 6.66 -8.23
C MET A 72 6.77 6.50 -6.85
N ILE A 73 6.62 5.26 -6.36
CA ILE A 73 6.04 4.98 -5.04
C ILE A 73 6.93 5.56 -3.93
N HIS A 74 8.25 5.40 -4.04
CA HIS A 74 9.21 5.92 -3.07
C HIS A 74 9.52 7.42 -3.24
N SER A 75 9.26 8.03 -4.40
CA SER A 75 9.48 9.47 -4.65
C SER A 75 8.57 10.40 -3.84
N LYS A 76 7.52 9.86 -3.21
CA LYS A 76 6.54 10.61 -2.40
C LYS A 76 6.96 10.83 -0.95
N GLU A 77 8.13 10.36 -0.52
CA GLU A 77 8.74 10.94 0.67
C GLU A 77 8.95 12.43 0.37
N SER A 78 8.20 13.29 1.06
CA SER A 78 8.46 14.72 1.06
C SER A 78 9.93 14.86 1.42
N SER A 79 10.77 15.19 0.41
CA SER A 79 12.17 15.41 0.67
C SER A 79 12.27 16.36 1.87
N PRO A 80 13.10 16.06 2.89
CA PRO A 80 13.34 16.97 4.00
C PRO A 80 13.64 18.39 3.50
N VAL A 81 14.20 18.53 2.29
CA VAL A 81 14.42 19.79 1.58
C VAL A 81 13.12 20.54 1.25
N ARG A 82 12.05 19.84 0.85
CA ARG A 82 10.73 20.44 0.54
C ARG A 82 9.97 20.85 1.80
N GLU A 83 10.13 20.11 2.90
CA GLU A 83 9.60 20.50 4.21
C GLU A 83 10.40 21.66 4.83
N PHE A 84 11.73 21.63 4.71
CA PHE A 84 12.61 22.72 5.07
C PHE A 84 12.26 24.00 4.29
N ALA A 85 12.09 23.93 2.96
CA ALA A 85 11.64 25.06 2.16
C ALA A 85 10.24 25.58 2.52
N ARG A 86 9.35 24.73 3.05
CA ARG A 86 8.06 25.16 3.61
C ARG A 86 8.22 25.88 4.95
N ALA A 87 9.20 25.50 5.77
CA ALA A 87 9.50 26.17 7.03
C ALA A 87 10.02 27.61 6.85
N PHE A 88 10.56 27.96 5.67
CA PHE A 88 10.96 29.34 5.33
C PHE A 88 9.87 30.16 4.63
N ARG A 89 8.68 29.62 4.39
CA ARG A 89 7.54 30.45 3.98
C ARG A 89 7.01 31.19 5.21
N PHE A 90 7.59 32.35 5.46
CA PHE A 90 7.08 33.35 6.40
C PHE A 90 5.56 33.50 6.24
N ARG A 91 4.83 33.33 7.34
CA ARG A 91 3.47 33.84 7.45
C ARG A 91 3.57 35.35 7.32
N LYS A 92 3.01 35.90 6.24
CA LYS A 92 2.68 37.31 6.19
C LYS A 92 1.47 37.47 7.09
N ASP A 93 1.68 37.85 8.35
CA ASP A 93 0.60 38.40 9.15
C ASP A 93 0.15 39.69 8.46
N PRO A 94 -1.12 39.82 8.07
CA PRO A 94 -1.66 41.10 7.69
C PRO A 94 -1.86 41.91 8.97
N ASP A 95 -0.91 42.80 9.28
CA ASP A 95 -1.15 43.90 10.22
C ASP A 95 -2.30 44.75 9.67
N LYS A 96 -3.45 44.73 10.35
CA LYS A 96 -4.38 45.85 10.47
C LYS A 96 -5.23 45.71 11.72
#